data_AF-A0A7J5ZPY1-F1
#
_entry.id   AF-A0A7J5ZPY1-F1
#
_cell.length_a   1.000
_cell.length_b   1.000
_cell.length_c   1.000
_cell.angle_alpha   90.00
_cell.angle_beta   90.00
_cell.angle_gamma   90.00
#
_symmetry.space_group_name_H-M   'P 1'
#
loop_
_entity.id
_entity.type
_entity.pdbx_description
1 polymer ?
#
loop_
_entity_poly.entity_id
_entity_poly.type
_entity_poly.pdbx_seq_one_letter_code
_entity_poly.pdbx_strand_id
1 'polypeptide(L)'
;MNMARGRTVRGECEGVRVFLLMLLAALHHTVKAEVRKLDMAPDAVDDDFSQCREKMLKAVTDGLLQKELEANKEFKELWNNHRGECKKNITGGTSYHIDALQAYGNSKTKFRKTFNSLVYSKGRNSTTYRDEFPFKSLHFLLTDFLHLLKDTNTCTTVYYGTSNTYTADTGTEVRFGKFIRAETSLSYATEVVESEGGTLFIITSCSVVNVERNMCKSEEVQALISPAEVFTVQNVRDVLTDDDTYKEITLTHSRSLSNHNCSFFHRNATDAASSTSLTFTLLALTASMLSHVTLME
;
A
#
# COMPACT_ATOMS: atom_id res chain seq x y z
N MET A 1 -29.75 54.64 -54.76
CA MET A 1 -29.66 53.17 -54.78
C MET A 1 -28.20 52.80 -54.98
N ASN A 2 -27.52 52.37 -53.92
CA ASN A 2 -26.47 51.32 -53.93
C ASN A 2 -25.89 51.15 -52.52
N MET A 3 -26.13 49.96 -51.98
CA MET A 3 -25.58 49.41 -50.74
C MET A 3 -24.10 49.02 -50.93
N ALA A 4 -23.28 49.22 -49.90
CA ALA A 4 -22.03 48.47 -49.67
C ALA A 4 -21.90 48.27 -48.15
N ARG A 5 -22.40 47.17 -47.61
CA ARG A 5 -21.75 45.85 -47.41
C ARG A 5 -20.70 45.89 -46.29
N GLY A 6 -21.19 45.73 -45.05
CA GLY A 6 -20.35 45.41 -43.89
C GLY A 6 -19.71 44.03 -44.05
N ARG A 7 -18.40 43.95 -43.80
CA ARG A 7 -17.67 42.68 -43.73
C ARG A 7 -17.49 42.29 -42.27
N THR A 8 -18.05 41.13 -41.97
CA THR A 8 -18.01 40.37 -40.73
C THR A 8 -16.56 39.97 -40.38
N VAL A 9 -16.03 40.47 -39.26
CA VAL A 9 -14.88 39.87 -38.57
C VAL A 9 -15.45 38.76 -37.69
N ARG A 10 -15.73 37.59 -38.30
CA ARG A 10 -16.31 36.42 -37.60
C ARG A 10 -15.62 35.11 -37.99
N GLY A 11 -14.30 35.17 -38.21
CA GLY A 11 -13.50 33.99 -38.57
C GLY A 11 -12.22 33.79 -37.74
N GLU A 12 -11.71 34.85 -37.09
CA GLU A 12 -10.40 34.78 -36.42
C GLU A 12 -10.47 34.32 -34.95
N CYS A 13 -11.61 34.54 -34.26
CA CYS A 13 -11.75 34.15 -32.84
C CYS A 13 -11.99 32.64 -32.61
N GLU A 14 -12.57 31.91 -33.58
CA GLU A 14 -12.82 30.47 -33.42
C GLU A 14 -11.54 29.65 -33.62
N GLY A 15 -10.70 30.01 -34.60
CA GLY A 15 -9.42 29.35 -34.85
C GLY A 15 -8.47 29.45 -33.65
N VAL A 16 -8.39 30.61 -33.00
CA VAL A 16 -7.57 30.81 -31.80
C VAL A 16 -8.06 29.97 -30.63
N ARG A 17 -9.37 29.82 -30.44
CA ARG A 17 -9.94 28.96 -29.39
C ARG A 17 -9.65 27.48 -29.62
N VAL A 18 -9.78 27.00 -30.85
CA VAL A 18 -9.47 25.61 -31.19
C VAL A 18 -7.97 25.33 -31.03
N PHE A 19 -7.12 26.27 -31.46
CA PHE A 19 -5.67 26.14 -31.28
C PHE A 19 -5.26 26.16 -29.81
N LEU A 20 -5.90 26.99 -28.98
CA LEU A 20 -5.68 27.02 -27.54
C LEU A 20 -6.15 25.73 -26.87
N LEU A 21 -7.30 25.16 -27.27
CA LEU A 21 -7.79 23.88 -26.77
C LEU A 21 -6.90 22.71 -27.19
N MET A 22 -6.37 22.72 -28.42
CA MET A 22 -5.40 21.73 -28.91
C MET A 22 -4.05 21.86 -28.19
N LEU A 23 -3.57 23.08 -27.94
CA LEU A 23 -2.37 23.33 -27.14
C LEU A 23 -2.58 22.92 -25.68
N LEU A 24 -3.74 23.20 -25.09
CA LEU A 24 -4.09 22.73 -23.75
C LEU A 24 -4.16 21.21 -23.72
N ALA A 25 -4.78 20.55 -24.70
CA ALA A 25 -4.79 19.10 -24.81
C ALA A 25 -3.37 18.53 -24.97
N ALA A 26 -2.53 19.12 -25.83
CA ALA A 26 -1.13 18.72 -26.02
C ALA A 26 -0.29 18.95 -24.75
N LEU A 27 -0.52 20.05 -24.01
CA LEU A 27 0.08 20.32 -22.71
C LEU A 27 -0.39 19.31 -21.66
N HIS A 28 -1.66 18.91 -21.67
CA HIS A 28 -2.19 17.83 -20.81
C HIS A 28 -1.66 16.45 -21.21
N HIS A 29 -1.25 16.24 -22.46
CA HIS A 29 -0.62 15.00 -22.92
C HIS A 29 0.87 14.89 -22.57
N THR A 30 1.52 15.97 -22.12
CA THR A 30 2.90 15.90 -21.61
C THR A 30 2.93 15.61 -20.10
N VAL A 31 2.26 14.55 -19.67
CA VAL A 31 2.59 13.93 -18.38
C VAL A 31 3.94 13.25 -18.56
N LYS A 32 5.03 13.95 -18.25
CA LYS A 32 6.35 13.31 -18.16
C LYS A 32 6.24 12.16 -17.17
N ALA A 33 6.50 10.94 -17.62
CA ALA A 33 6.58 9.77 -16.76
C ALA A 33 7.57 10.06 -15.62
N GLU A 34 7.09 10.00 -14.39
CA GLU A 34 7.93 10.19 -13.21
C GLU A 34 8.92 9.02 -13.12
N VAL A 35 10.22 9.32 -13.26
CA VAL A 35 11.28 8.33 -13.08
C VAL A 35 11.55 8.16 -11.59
N ARG A 36 11.45 6.94 -11.08
CA ARG A 36 11.61 6.61 -9.66
C ARG A 36 12.85 5.76 -9.43
N LYS A 37 13.82 6.25 -8.65
CA LYS A 37 14.95 5.43 -8.24
C LYS A 37 14.52 4.51 -7.10
N LEU A 38 14.75 3.20 -7.24
CA LEU A 38 14.55 2.24 -6.16
C LEU A 38 15.58 2.45 -5.06
N ASP A 39 15.12 2.32 -3.82
CA ASP A 39 15.93 2.39 -2.61
C ASP A 39 15.45 1.33 -1.60
N MET A 40 15.86 1.44 -0.34
CA MET A 40 15.47 0.52 0.73
C MET A 40 14.09 0.83 1.35
N ALA A 41 13.36 1.82 0.81
CA ALA A 41 12.06 2.30 1.30
C ALA A 41 12.05 2.55 2.83
N PRO A 42 12.88 3.47 3.35
CA PRO A 42 13.11 3.62 4.79
C PRO A 42 11.85 4.06 5.57
N ASP A 43 10.91 4.71 4.89
CA ASP A 43 9.66 5.22 5.48
C ASP A 43 8.48 4.23 5.34
N ALA A 44 8.75 3.00 4.90
CA ALA A 44 7.72 1.98 4.70
C ALA A 44 7.20 1.38 6.02
N VAL A 45 5.89 1.14 6.09
CA VAL A 45 5.23 0.31 7.10
C VAL A 45 5.51 -1.15 6.75
N ASP A 46 6.52 -1.73 7.37
CA ASP A 46 7.05 -3.06 7.05
C ASP A 46 6.99 -4.04 8.23
N ASP A 47 6.19 -3.75 9.26
CA ASP A 47 6.04 -4.58 10.46
C ASP A 47 5.64 -6.02 10.09
N ASP A 48 6.41 -6.99 10.58
CA ASP A 48 6.20 -8.41 10.32
C ASP A 48 5.34 -9.10 11.40
N PHE A 49 5.08 -8.39 12.51
CA PHE A 49 4.28 -8.84 13.65
C PHE A 49 4.73 -10.16 14.30
N SER A 50 5.92 -10.67 13.99
CA SER A 50 6.42 -11.96 14.46
C SER A 50 6.40 -12.10 15.98
N GLN A 51 6.60 -11.01 16.71
CA GLN A 51 6.66 -10.98 18.19
C GLN A 51 5.34 -10.61 18.87
N CYS A 52 4.30 -10.21 18.13
CA CYS A 52 3.02 -9.76 18.70
C CYS A 52 1.80 -10.21 17.91
N ARG A 53 1.94 -11.20 17.04
CA ARG A 53 0.87 -11.72 16.18
C ARG A 53 -0.45 -11.91 16.91
N GLU A 54 -0.45 -12.67 18.01
CA GLU A 54 -1.67 -12.94 18.78
C GLU A 54 -2.28 -11.67 19.37
N LYS A 55 -1.44 -10.77 19.87
CA LYS A 55 -1.87 -9.50 20.46
C LYS A 55 -2.45 -8.57 19.39
N MET A 56 -1.84 -8.52 18.20
CA MET A 56 -2.32 -7.72 17.07
C MET A 56 -3.61 -8.29 16.51
N LEU A 57 -3.70 -9.61 16.33
CA LEU A 57 -4.94 -10.28 15.93
C LEU A 57 -6.07 -9.98 16.91
N LYS A 58 -5.81 -10.09 18.22
CA LYS A 58 -6.77 -9.74 19.25
C LYS A 58 -7.19 -8.27 19.16
N ALA A 59 -6.25 -7.34 19.00
CA ALA A 59 -6.59 -5.92 18.86
C ALA A 59 -7.48 -5.65 17.63
N VAL A 60 -7.19 -6.31 16.51
CA VAL A 60 -7.98 -6.27 15.27
C VAL A 60 -9.40 -6.78 15.51
N THR A 61 -9.55 -7.94 16.17
CA THR A 61 -10.86 -8.55 16.44
C THR A 61 -11.65 -7.84 17.54
N ASP A 62 -10.97 -7.24 18.52
CA ASP A 62 -11.59 -6.56 19.68
C ASP A 62 -12.00 -5.10 19.37
N GLY A 63 -11.94 -4.69 18.10
CA GLY A 63 -12.58 -3.46 17.64
C GLY A 63 -11.70 -2.47 16.88
N LEU A 64 -10.38 -2.70 16.75
CA LEU A 64 -9.52 -1.82 15.94
C LEU A 64 -10.01 -1.74 14.49
N LEU A 65 -10.32 -2.90 13.88
CA LEU A 65 -10.85 -2.93 12.52
C LEU A 65 -12.18 -2.16 12.43
N GLN A 66 -13.10 -2.40 13.37
CA GLN A 66 -14.40 -1.72 13.37
C GLN A 66 -14.23 -0.20 13.44
N LYS A 67 -13.32 0.30 14.28
CA LYS A 67 -12.97 1.72 14.37
C LYS A 67 -12.41 2.27 13.06
N GLU A 68 -11.50 1.54 12.40
CA GLU A 68 -10.93 1.95 11.10
C GLU A 68 -11.99 1.99 10.00
N LEU A 69 -12.92 1.02 9.98
CA LEU A 69 -14.06 1.02 9.05
C LEU A 69 -14.99 2.20 9.32
N GLU A 70 -15.31 2.52 10.57
CA GLU A 70 -16.17 3.66 10.89
C GLU A 70 -15.56 5.01 10.52
N ALA A 71 -14.23 5.14 10.61
CA ALA A 71 -13.50 6.35 10.26
C ALA A 71 -13.32 6.53 8.74
N ASN A 72 -13.41 5.46 7.93
CA ASN A 72 -13.17 5.52 6.49
C ASN A 72 -14.29 4.83 5.70
N LYS A 73 -15.18 5.66 5.11
CA LYS A 73 -16.33 5.18 4.33
C LYS A 73 -15.94 4.28 3.16
N GLU A 74 -14.89 4.63 2.40
CA GLU A 74 -14.43 3.83 1.26
C GLU A 74 -13.94 2.46 1.73
N PHE A 75 -13.15 2.43 2.82
CA PHE A 75 -12.68 1.17 3.40
C PHE A 75 -13.84 0.32 3.94
N LYS A 76 -14.81 0.93 4.63
CA LYS A 76 -16.02 0.26 5.13
C LYS A 76 -16.82 -0.39 4.03
N GLU A 77 -17.06 0.33 2.95
CA GLU A 77 -17.82 -0.16 1.81
C GLU A 77 -17.08 -1.35 1.16
N LEU A 78 -15.78 -1.19 0.90
CA LEU A 78 -14.94 -2.25 0.33
C LEU A 78 -14.91 -3.50 1.20
N TRP A 79 -14.74 -3.36 2.51
CA TRP A 79 -14.72 -4.47 3.45
C TRP A 79 -16.09 -5.17 3.49
N ASN A 80 -17.17 -4.42 3.66
CA ASN A 80 -18.52 -5.00 3.78
C ASN A 80 -19.01 -5.69 2.51
N ASN A 81 -18.57 -5.22 1.34
CA ASN A 81 -18.91 -5.83 0.06
C ASN A 81 -18.23 -7.18 -0.15
N HIS A 82 -17.15 -7.49 0.58
CA HIS A 82 -16.35 -8.69 0.34
C HIS A 82 -16.22 -9.62 1.57
N ARG A 83 -16.59 -9.14 2.76
CA ARG A 83 -16.55 -9.95 3.99
C ARG A 83 -17.56 -11.10 3.93
N GLY A 84 -17.14 -12.29 4.35
CA GLY A 84 -17.99 -13.47 4.42
C GLY A 84 -18.39 -14.08 3.08
N GLU A 85 -17.95 -13.51 1.95
CA GLU A 85 -18.23 -14.05 0.61
C GLU A 85 -17.43 -15.31 0.32
N CYS A 86 -16.23 -15.42 0.91
CA CYS A 86 -15.31 -16.52 0.69
C CYS A 86 -15.12 -17.31 1.98
N LYS A 87 -15.61 -18.54 2.04
CA LYS A 87 -15.54 -19.42 3.22
C LYS A 87 -14.32 -20.35 3.22
N LYS A 88 -13.24 -19.93 2.56
CA LYS A 88 -11.99 -20.71 2.53
C LYS A 88 -11.35 -20.68 3.91
N ASN A 89 -10.76 -21.79 4.34
CA ASN A 89 -10.07 -21.88 5.61
C ASN A 89 -8.56 -21.76 5.38
N ILE A 90 -7.87 -21.07 6.29
CA ILE A 90 -6.41 -20.98 6.33
C ILE A 90 -5.97 -21.55 7.66
N THR A 91 -5.10 -22.55 7.62
CA THR A 91 -4.51 -23.15 8.82
C THR A 91 -3.80 -22.07 9.64
N GLY A 92 -4.14 -21.94 10.92
CA GLY A 92 -3.60 -20.90 11.81
C GLY A 92 -4.17 -19.50 11.61
N GLY A 93 -4.99 -19.28 10.58
CA GLY A 93 -5.68 -18.03 10.29
C GLY A 93 -7.10 -17.96 10.83
N THR A 94 -7.79 -16.89 10.47
CA THR A 94 -9.22 -16.62 10.79
C THR A 94 -9.95 -16.13 9.54
N SER A 95 -11.28 -16.04 9.59
CA SER A 95 -12.08 -15.48 8.48
C SER A 95 -11.65 -14.06 8.11
N TYR A 96 -11.16 -13.26 9.06
CA TYR A 96 -10.66 -11.90 8.81
C TYR A 96 -9.49 -11.87 7.82
N HIS A 97 -8.65 -12.90 7.76
CA HIS A 97 -7.54 -12.96 6.80
C HIS A 97 -8.05 -13.11 5.37
N ILE A 98 -9.04 -13.99 5.17
CA ILE A 98 -9.69 -14.16 3.87
C ILE A 98 -10.47 -12.91 3.50
N ASP A 99 -11.22 -12.33 4.44
CA ASP A 99 -11.98 -11.09 4.22
C ASP A 99 -11.04 -9.93 3.82
N ALA A 100 -9.89 -9.79 4.48
CA ALA A 100 -8.87 -8.80 4.15
C ALA A 100 -8.29 -9.00 2.74
N LEU A 101 -7.97 -10.25 2.40
CA LEU A 101 -7.50 -10.58 1.06
C LEU A 101 -8.58 -10.27 0.02
N GLN A 102 -9.86 -10.67 0.23
CA GLN A 102 -10.94 -10.37 -0.71
C GLN A 102 -11.15 -8.85 -0.84
N ALA A 103 -11.16 -8.13 0.27
CA ALA A 103 -11.36 -6.68 0.27
C ALA A 103 -10.23 -5.98 -0.50
N TYR A 104 -8.97 -6.34 -0.26
CA TYR A 104 -7.83 -5.77 -0.98
C TYR A 104 -7.82 -6.18 -2.46
N GLY A 105 -7.94 -7.48 -2.74
CA GLY A 105 -7.82 -8.03 -4.08
C GLY A 105 -8.92 -7.55 -5.02
N ASN A 106 -10.17 -7.53 -4.56
CA ASN A 106 -11.32 -7.07 -5.34
C ASN A 106 -11.57 -5.54 -5.23
N SER A 107 -10.74 -4.79 -4.50
CA SER A 107 -10.90 -3.33 -4.43
C SER A 107 -10.58 -2.64 -5.75
N LYS A 108 -11.02 -1.39 -5.92
CA LYS A 108 -10.66 -0.62 -7.12
C LYS A 108 -9.17 -0.27 -7.11
N THR A 109 -8.57 -0.13 -8.29
CA THR A 109 -7.16 0.31 -8.46
C THR A 109 -6.82 1.57 -7.66
N LYS A 110 -7.75 2.52 -7.55
CA LYS A 110 -7.58 3.73 -6.73
C LYS A 110 -7.31 3.41 -5.26
N PHE A 111 -8.10 2.53 -4.64
CA PHE A 111 -7.91 2.15 -3.25
C PHE A 111 -6.57 1.47 -3.03
N ARG A 112 -6.21 0.49 -3.89
CA ARG A 112 -4.92 -0.22 -3.79
C ARG A 112 -3.73 0.74 -3.91
N LYS A 113 -3.80 1.72 -4.83
CA LYS A 113 -2.77 2.77 -4.97
C LYS A 113 -2.68 3.63 -3.70
N THR A 114 -3.81 4.05 -3.12
CA THR A 114 -3.83 4.83 -1.88
C THR A 114 -3.26 4.04 -0.70
N PHE A 115 -3.72 2.80 -0.50
CA PHE A 115 -3.24 1.92 0.56
C PHE A 115 -1.73 1.72 0.44
N ASN A 116 -1.22 1.30 -0.71
CA ASN A 116 0.20 1.06 -0.91
C ASN A 116 1.06 2.34 -0.85
N SER A 117 0.52 3.50 -1.19
CA SER A 117 1.20 4.79 -1.00
C SER A 117 1.39 5.11 0.49
N LEU A 118 0.38 4.83 1.32
CA LEU A 118 0.48 5.00 2.77
C LEU A 118 1.38 3.94 3.41
N VAL A 119 1.33 2.69 2.93
CA VAL A 119 2.30 1.65 3.34
C VAL A 119 3.71 2.11 3.02
N TYR A 120 3.96 2.71 1.86
CA TYR A 120 5.31 3.19 1.48
C TYR A 120 5.84 4.36 2.32
N SER A 121 4.98 5.16 2.94
CA SER A 121 5.37 6.48 3.48
C SER A 121 5.08 6.72 4.96
N LYS A 122 4.29 5.85 5.62
CA LYS A 122 3.80 6.10 6.99
C LYS A 122 4.47 5.25 8.07
N GLY A 123 5.61 4.65 7.77
CA GLY A 123 6.44 3.87 8.71
C GLY A 123 7.65 4.63 9.26
N ARG A 124 7.88 5.89 8.90
CA ARG A 124 9.09 6.61 9.31
C ARG A 124 9.34 6.65 10.83
N ASN A 125 8.27 6.73 11.63
CA ASN A 125 8.34 6.76 13.09
C ASN A 125 6.99 6.35 13.72
N SER A 126 6.99 6.10 15.03
CA SER A 126 5.81 5.65 15.78
C SER A 126 4.63 6.62 15.71
N THR A 127 4.88 7.93 15.76
CA THR A 127 3.84 8.97 15.71
C THR A 127 3.18 9.00 14.34
N THR A 128 3.96 9.05 13.25
CA THR A 128 3.44 9.01 11.88
C THR A 128 2.66 7.71 11.63
N TYR A 129 3.19 6.56 12.05
CA TYR A 129 2.47 5.28 11.93
C TYR A 129 1.15 5.29 12.72
N ARG A 130 1.17 5.75 13.96
CA ARG A 130 0.00 5.77 14.84
C ARG A 130 -1.08 6.70 14.28
N ASP A 131 -0.71 7.91 13.90
CA ASP A 131 -1.65 9.01 13.66
C ASP A 131 -2.04 9.14 12.18
N GLU A 132 -1.19 8.70 11.25
CA GLU A 132 -1.38 8.92 9.81
C GLU A 132 -1.55 7.64 8.97
N PHE A 133 -1.36 6.45 9.54
CA PHE A 133 -1.63 5.17 8.86
C PHE A 133 -2.97 4.56 9.31
N PRO A 134 -4.08 4.72 8.57
CA PRO A 134 -5.42 4.32 9.03
C PRO A 134 -5.79 2.87 8.68
N PHE A 135 -4.84 2.07 8.19
CA PHE A 135 -5.06 0.73 7.64
C PHE A 135 -4.27 -0.34 8.41
N LYS A 136 -4.15 -0.20 9.73
CA LYS A 136 -3.35 -1.10 10.57
C LYS A 136 -3.91 -2.52 10.55
N SER A 137 -5.24 -2.66 10.60
CA SER A 137 -5.87 -3.98 10.55
C SER A 137 -5.69 -4.66 9.20
N LEU A 138 -5.86 -3.91 8.10
CA LEU A 138 -5.70 -4.46 6.75
C LEU A 138 -4.25 -4.87 6.49
N HIS A 139 -3.28 -4.02 6.86
CA HIS A 139 -1.85 -4.33 6.75
C HIS A 139 -1.49 -5.58 7.56
N PHE A 140 -1.89 -5.63 8.84
CA PHE A 140 -1.64 -6.81 9.68
C PHE A 140 -2.23 -8.08 9.07
N LEU A 141 -3.50 -8.07 8.70
CA LEU A 141 -4.18 -9.27 8.19
C LEU A 141 -3.57 -9.76 6.86
N LEU A 142 -3.15 -8.85 5.99
CA LEU A 142 -2.44 -9.21 4.74
C LEU A 142 -1.04 -9.76 5.04
N THR A 143 -0.26 -9.10 5.91
CA THR A 143 1.08 -9.57 6.28
C THR A 143 1.03 -10.94 6.95
N ASP A 144 0.13 -11.13 7.92
CA ASP A 144 -0.02 -12.41 8.61
C ASP A 144 -0.54 -13.51 7.67
N PHE A 145 -1.45 -13.16 6.75
CA PHE A 145 -1.89 -14.07 5.69
C PHE A 145 -0.71 -14.59 4.86
N LEU A 146 0.21 -13.71 4.45
CA LEU A 146 1.40 -14.12 3.69
C LEU A 146 2.30 -15.04 4.53
N HIS A 147 2.51 -14.75 5.81
CA HIS A 147 3.29 -15.61 6.69
C HIS A 147 2.68 -17.00 6.88
N LEU A 148 1.35 -17.09 7.00
CA LEU A 148 0.65 -18.37 7.17
C LEU A 148 0.73 -19.27 5.93
N LEU A 149 0.87 -18.70 4.73
CA LEU A 149 0.86 -19.45 3.47
C LEU A 149 2.23 -19.55 2.79
N LYS A 150 3.23 -18.82 3.28
CA LYS A 150 4.59 -18.87 2.74
C LYS A 150 5.15 -20.29 2.84
N ASP A 151 5.60 -20.83 1.71
CA ASP A 151 6.47 -22.00 1.70
C ASP A 151 7.90 -21.56 2.03
N THR A 152 8.44 -22.01 3.15
CA THR A 152 9.78 -21.59 3.61
C THR A 152 10.92 -22.23 2.82
N ASN A 153 10.64 -23.23 1.99
CA ASN A 153 11.68 -24.01 1.32
C ASN A 153 11.88 -23.64 -0.16
N THR A 154 11.06 -22.74 -0.70
CA THR A 154 11.07 -22.42 -2.13
C THR A 154 11.01 -20.92 -2.38
N CYS A 155 11.78 -20.49 -3.38
CA CYS A 155 11.69 -19.14 -3.93
C CYS A 155 11.17 -19.28 -5.36
N THR A 156 10.25 -18.39 -5.73
CA THR A 156 9.54 -18.46 -7.01
C THR A 156 9.81 -17.20 -7.81
N THR A 157 9.98 -17.36 -9.12
CA THR A 157 10.06 -16.23 -10.05
C THR A 157 8.66 -15.78 -10.43
N VAL A 158 8.38 -14.50 -10.20
CA VAL A 158 7.15 -13.80 -10.58
C VAL A 158 7.49 -12.50 -11.30
N TYR A 159 6.48 -11.88 -11.92
CA TYR A 159 6.68 -10.75 -12.81
C TYR A 159 5.81 -9.57 -12.38
N TYR A 160 6.30 -8.35 -12.52
CA TYR A 160 5.52 -7.16 -12.22
C TYR A 160 5.76 -6.10 -13.30
N GLY A 161 4.75 -5.85 -14.13
CA GLY A 161 4.75 -4.79 -15.13
C GLY A 161 4.09 -3.52 -14.58
N THR A 162 4.66 -2.35 -14.89
CA THR A 162 4.07 -1.06 -14.52
C THR A 162 4.49 0.04 -15.49
N SER A 163 3.56 0.96 -15.78
CA SER A 163 3.84 2.20 -16.52
C SER A 163 4.76 3.20 -15.82
N ASN A 164 5.09 2.99 -14.54
CA ASN A 164 6.09 3.83 -13.89
C ASN A 164 7.48 3.39 -14.32
N THR A 165 8.33 4.35 -14.71
CA THR A 165 9.73 4.06 -15.02
C THR A 165 10.53 4.01 -13.72
N TYR A 166 11.15 2.87 -13.41
CA TYR A 166 12.05 2.72 -12.28
C TYR A 166 13.51 2.63 -12.72
N THR A 167 14.42 3.11 -11.87
CA THR A 167 15.87 2.93 -12.03
C THR A 167 16.46 2.33 -10.77
N ALA A 168 17.55 1.59 -10.92
CA ALA A 168 18.30 1.01 -9.82
C ALA A 168 19.74 0.79 -10.25
N ASP A 169 20.64 0.64 -9.27
CA ASP A 169 22.04 0.36 -9.54
C ASP A 169 22.29 -1.14 -9.32
N THR A 170 22.86 -1.83 -10.32
CA THR A 170 23.19 -3.25 -10.21
C THR A 170 24.09 -3.52 -9.00
N GLY A 171 23.80 -4.58 -8.25
CA GLY A 171 24.50 -4.97 -7.03
C GLY A 171 24.03 -4.26 -5.76
N THR A 172 23.13 -3.28 -5.86
CA THR A 172 22.52 -2.65 -4.67
C THR A 172 21.35 -3.46 -4.13
N GLU A 173 21.05 -3.25 -2.84
CA GLU A 173 19.84 -3.77 -2.21
C GLU A 173 18.71 -2.75 -2.29
N VAL A 174 17.52 -3.23 -2.62
CA VAL A 174 16.31 -2.44 -2.78
C VAL A 174 15.12 -3.13 -2.14
N ARG A 175 14.07 -2.35 -1.91
CA ARG A 175 12.78 -2.81 -1.40
C ARG A 175 11.66 -2.05 -2.09
N PHE A 176 10.54 -2.73 -2.32
CA PHE A 176 9.36 -2.05 -2.84
C PHE A 176 8.66 -1.17 -1.81
N GLY A 177 8.77 -1.51 -0.52
CA GLY A 177 8.20 -0.77 0.61
C GLY A 177 6.67 -0.79 0.65
N LYS A 178 6.05 -1.69 -0.09
CA LYS A 178 4.60 -1.83 -0.24
C LYS A 178 4.28 -3.23 -0.76
N PHE A 179 3.01 -3.62 -0.71
CA PHE A 179 2.60 -4.89 -1.28
C PHE A 179 2.68 -4.81 -2.80
N ILE A 180 3.34 -5.79 -3.42
CA ILE A 180 3.38 -5.93 -4.88
C ILE A 180 2.42 -7.03 -5.28
N ARG A 181 1.51 -6.70 -6.21
CA ARG A 181 0.77 -7.68 -6.99
C ARG A 181 1.65 -8.12 -8.14
N ALA A 182 2.04 -9.38 -8.14
CA ALA A 182 2.86 -9.96 -9.16
C ALA A 182 2.05 -11.00 -9.95
N GLU A 183 2.39 -11.11 -11.22
CA GLU A 183 1.88 -12.10 -12.15
C GLU A 183 2.77 -13.34 -12.14
N THR A 184 2.16 -14.50 -12.30
CA THR A 184 2.88 -15.77 -12.43
C THR A 184 3.31 -16.07 -13.87
N SER A 185 2.71 -15.38 -14.85
CA SER A 185 3.13 -15.43 -16.25
C SER A 185 3.83 -14.14 -16.67
N LEU A 186 4.97 -14.29 -17.35
CA LEU A 186 5.70 -13.17 -17.94
C LEU A 186 4.83 -12.39 -18.94
N SER A 187 4.01 -13.09 -19.74
CA SER A 187 3.21 -12.48 -20.80
C SER A 187 2.29 -11.36 -20.31
N TYR A 188 1.63 -11.56 -19.16
CA TYR A 188 0.73 -10.54 -18.59
C TYR A 188 1.49 -9.29 -18.14
N ALA A 189 2.68 -9.47 -17.54
CA ALA A 189 3.50 -8.35 -17.13
C ALA A 189 4.13 -7.61 -18.31
N THR A 190 4.50 -8.33 -19.37
CA THR A 190 5.02 -7.77 -20.63
C THR A 190 3.96 -6.93 -21.35
N GLU A 191 2.70 -7.40 -21.42
CA GLU A 191 1.61 -6.66 -22.06
C GLU A 191 1.42 -5.25 -21.47
N VAL A 192 1.58 -5.10 -20.15
CA VAL A 192 1.50 -3.79 -19.47
C VAL A 192 2.59 -2.83 -19.96
N VAL A 193 3.84 -3.29 -20.09
CA VAL A 193 4.96 -2.42 -20.45
C VAL A 193 5.07 -2.18 -21.96
N GLU A 194 4.58 -3.09 -22.78
CA GLU A 194 4.50 -2.89 -24.23
C GLU A 194 3.37 -1.91 -24.61
N SER A 195 2.29 -1.86 -23.82
CA SER A 195 1.17 -0.96 -24.07
C SER A 195 1.32 0.44 -23.45
N GLU A 196 1.98 0.54 -22.28
CA GLU A 196 2.08 1.81 -21.53
C GLU A 196 3.53 2.30 -21.31
N GLY A 197 4.54 1.54 -21.76
CA GLY A 197 5.94 1.78 -21.41
C GLY A 197 6.25 1.45 -19.94
N GLY A 198 7.35 2.01 -19.41
CA GLY A 198 7.66 1.94 -17.97
C GLY A 198 8.68 0.87 -17.59
N THR A 199 8.34 -0.04 -16.68
CA THR A 199 9.27 -1.03 -16.14
C THR A 199 8.66 -2.41 -15.92
N LEU A 200 9.35 -3.42 -16.44
CA LEU A 200 9.12 -4.84 -16.19
C LEU A 200 10.10 -5.33 -15.12
N PHE A 201 9.56 -5.86 -14.03
CA PHE A 201 10.33 -6.51 -13.00
C PHE A 201 10.28 -8.03 -13.16
N ILE A 202 11.44 -8.68 -13.17
CA ILE A 202 11.58 -10.12 -13.05
C ILE A 202 12.08 -10.40 -11.63
N ILE A 203 11.24 -11.00 -10.79
CA ILE A 203 11.46 -11.05 -9.35
C ILE A 203 11.52 -12.49 -8.89
N THR A 204 12.70 -12.95 -8.47
CA THR A 204 12.83 -14.20 -7.69
C THR A 204 12.61 -13.87 -6.22
N SER A 205 11.40 -14.17 -5.71
CA SER A 205 10.99 -13.88 -4.33
C SER A 205 10.86 -15.17 -3.52
N CYS A 206 11.28 -15.11 -2.26
CA CYS A 206 11.08 -16.19 -1.30
C CYS A 206 9.91 -15.90 -0.34
N SER A 207 9.34 -14.69 -0.36
CA SER A 207 8.16 -14.32 0.44
C SER A 207 6.86 -14.28 -0.35
N VAL A 208 6.93 -14.43 -1.67
CA VAL A 208 5.77 -14.40 -2.54
C VAL A 208 4.81 -15.55 -2.22
N VAL A 209 3.53 -15.23 -2.19
CA VAL A 209 2.47 -16.22 -2.04
C VAL A 209 1.56 -16.11 -3.26
N ASN A 210 1.30 -17.24 -3.94
CA ASN A 210 0.20 -17.32 -4.90
C ASN A 210 -1.11 -17.34 -4.13
N VAL A 211 -1.93 -16.31 -4.32
CA VAL A 211 -3.18 -16.09 -3.59
C VAL A 211 -4.42 -16.34 -4.44
N GLU A 212 -4.25 -16.68 -5.72
CA GLU A 212 -5.34 -16.92 -6.67
C GLU A 212 -6.34 -17.96 -6.13
N ARG A 213 -5.81 -19.06 -5.58
CA ARG A 213 -6.62 -20.12 -4.96
C ARG A 213 -7.31 -19.69 -3.67
N ASN A 214 -6.94 -18.55 -3.08
CA ASN A 214 -7.61 -17.96 -1.93
C ASN A 214 -8.60 -16.86 -2.35
N MET A 215 -8.50 -16.35 -3.57
CA MET A 215 -9.49 -15.45 -4.16
C MET A 215 -10.75 -16.21 -4.58
N CYS A 216 -11.92 -15.62 -4.36
CA CYS A 216 -13.21 -16.25 -4.69
C CYS A 216 -13.92 -15.58 -5.87
N LYS A 217 -13.55 -14.34 -6.22
CA LYS A 217 -14.20 -13.56 -7.29
C LYS A 217 -13.26 -12.96 -8.31
N SER A 218 -12.00 -12.71 -7.94
CA SER A 218 -11.02 -12.04 -8.80
C SER A 218 -9.88 -12.99 -9.12
N GLU A 219 -9.56 -13.06 -10.40
CA GLU A 219 -8.32 -13.65 -10.94
C GLU A 219 -7.25 -12.57 -11.15
N GLU A 220 -7.55 -11.30 -10.82
CA GLU A 220 -6.61 -10.21 -11.07
C GLU A 220 -5.39 -10.27 -10.12
N VAL A 221 -5.55 -10.83 -8.91
CA VAL A 221 -4.43 -11.00 -7.98
C VAL A 221 -3.95 -12.45 -8.04
N GLN A 222 -2.87 -12.69 -8.77
CA GLN A 222 -2.27 -14.02 -8.83
C GLN A 222 -1.33 -14.23 -7.63
N ALA A 223 -0.41 -13.30 -7.40
CA ALA A 223 0.57 -13.40 -6.32
C ALA A 223 0.78 -12.08 -5.58
N LEU A 224 1.16 -12.18 -4.30
CA LEU A 224 1.46 -11.04 -3.45
C LEU A 224 2.85 -11.18 -2.81
N ILE A 225 3.59 -10.07 -2.81
CA ILE A 225 4.90 -9.93 -2.18
C ILE A 225 4.78 -8.99 -0.98
N SER A 226 5.42 -9.35 0.13
CA SER A 226 5.44 -8.55 1.37
C SER A 226 6.23 -7.24 1.20
N PRO A 227 5.81 -6.14 1.87
CA PRO A 227 6.58 -4.90 1.93
C PRO A 227 7.99 -5.06 2.51
N ALA A 228 8.25 -6.10 3.33
CA ALA A 228 9.48 -6.28 4.11
C ALA A 228 10.57 -7.11 3.41
N GLU A 229 10.34 -7.59 2.19
CA GLU A 229 11.33 -8.37 1.44
C GLU A 229 12.37 -7.47 0.78
N VAL A 230 13.65 -7.77 1.02
CA VAL A 230 14.79 -7.07 0.42
C VAL A 230 15.30 -7.88 -0.77
N PHE A 231 15.60 -7.18 -1.86
CA PHE A 231 16.09 -7.76 -3.09
C PHE A 231 17.45 -7.18 -3.47
N THR A 232 18.33 -8.01 -4.00
CA THR A 232 19.52 -7.55 -4.72
C THR A 232 19.16 -7.31 -6.17
N VAL A 233 19.55 -6.16 -6.70
CA VAL A 233 19.41 -5.81 -8.13
C VAL A 233 20.45 -6.59 -8.93
N GLN A 234 20.00 -7.56 -9.71
CA GLN A 234 20.89 -8.43 -10.50
C GLN A 234 21.24 -7.80 -11.86
N ASN A 235 20.26 -7.17 -12.49
CA ASN A 235 20.42 -6.60 -13.82
C ASN A 235 19.43 -5.46 -14.05
N VAL A 236 19.85 -4.47 -14.83
CA VAL A 236 19.03 -3.35 -15.31
C VAL A 236 19.36 -3.13 -16.78
N ARG A 237 18.35 -3.18 -17.65
CA ARG A 237 18.54 -2.91 -19.09
C ARG A 237 17.35 -2.18 -19.69
N ASP A 238 17.61 -1.46 -20.77
CA ASP A 238 16.56 -0.94 -21.65
C ASP A 238 16.24 -1.99 -22.71
N VAL A 239 14.95 -2.26 -22.93
CA VAL A 239 14.45 -3.20 -23.92
C VAL A 239 13.74 -2.41 -25.01
N LEU A 240 14.23 -2.54 -26.24
CA LEU A 240 13.67 -1.92 -27.43
C LEU A 240 12.55 -2.80 -27.98
N THR A 241 11.39 -2.22 -28.24
CA THR A 241 10.31 -2.82 -29.03
C THR A 241 10.19 -2.07 -30.36
N ASP A 242 9.34 -2.56 -31.27
CA ASP A 242 9.13 -1.91 -32.57
C ASP A 242 8.59 -0.47 -32.44
N ASP A 243 7.87 -0.19 -31.35
CA ASP A 243 7.15 1.07 -31.14
C ASP A 243 7.65 1.91 -29.94
N ASP A 244 8.38 1.32 -28.97
CA ASP A 244 8.81 2.03 -27.75
C ASP A 244 10.05 1.39 -27.06
N THR A 245 10.42 1.89 -25.89
CA THR A 245 11.45 1.33 -25.00
C THR A 245 10.92 1.24 -23.57
N TYR A 246 11.07 0.08 -22.93
CA TYR A 246 10.79 -0.09 -21.50
C TYR A 246 12.03 -0.56 -20.74
N LYS A 247 12.04 -0.36 -19.42
CA LYS A 247 13.10 -0.85 -18.54
C LYS A 247 12.81 -2.26 -18.07
N GLU A 248 13.80 -3.13 -18.06
CA GLU A 248 13.73 -4.41 -17.38
C GLU A 248 14.68 -4.41 -16.18
N ILE A 249 14.16 -4.78 -15.00
CA ILE A 249 14.93 -4.90 -13.77
C ILE A 249 14.77 -6.31 -13.21
N THR A 250 15.89 -7.03 -13.07
CA THR A 250 15.91 -8.36 -12.43
C THR A 250 16.27 -8.22 -10.96
N LEU A 251 15.42 -8.77 -10.09
CA LEU A 251 15.55 -8.73 -8.64
C LEU A 251 15.60 -10.17 -8.09
N THR A 252 16.48 -10.41 -7.12
CA THR A 252 16.53 -11.68 -6.40
C THR A 252 16.48 -11.44 -4.91
N HIS A 253 15.70 -12.24 -4.20
CA HIS A 253 15.63 -12.23 -2.75
C HIS A 253 17.03 -12.20 -2.13
N SER A 254 17.24 -11.25 -1.22
CA SER A 254 18.44 -11.16 -0.38
C SER A 254 18.12 -11.64 1.04
N ARG A 255 17.14 -10.99 1.68
CA ARG A 255 16.69 -11.30 3.04
C ARG A 255 15.31 -10.72 3.32
N SER A 256 14.69 -11.15 4.42
CA SER A 256 13.58 -10.43 5.05
C SER A 256 14.13 -9.46 6.10
N LEU A 257 13.68 -8.20 6.09
CA LEU A 257 14.11 -7.19 7.05
C LEU A 257 12.94 -6.26 7.34
N SER A 258 12.52 -6.18 8.60
CA SER A 258 11.55 -5.19 9.06
C SER A 258 12.26 -4.12 9.89
N ASN A 259 11.96 -2.85 9.63
CA ASN A 259 12.37 -1.72 10.46
C ASN A 259 11.40 -1.51 11.64
N HIS A 260 10.27 -2.22 11.64
CA HIS A 260 9.25 -2.17 12.67
C HIS A 260 9.21 -3.48 13.46
N ASN A 261 8.89 -3.38 14.73
CA ASN A 261 8.63 -4.54 15.56
C ASN A 261 7.45 -4.22 16.45
N CYS A 262 6.25 -4.64 16.04
CA CYS A 262 5.04 -4.48 16.84
C CYS A 262 4.72 -3.02 17.19
N SER A 263 4.92 -2.14 16.22
CA SER A 263 4.95 -0.68 16.39
C SER A 263 3.61 -0.10 16.84
N PHE A 264 2.50 -0.80 16.55
CA PHE A 264 1.18 -0.46 17.08
C PHE A 264 1.12 -0.41 18.60
N PHE A 265 1.95 -1.19 19.29
CA PHE A 265 1.96 -1.26 20.76
C PHE A 265 3.03 -0.39 21.41
N HIS A 266 3.88 0.27 20.63
CA HIS A 266 4.85 1.22 21.17
C HIS A 266 4.10 2.43 21.72
N ARG A 267 4.19 2.64 23.04
CA ARG A 267 3.70 3.85 23.68
C ARG A 267 4.73 4.95 23.50
N ASN A 268 4.29 6.15 23.12
CA ASN A 268 5.14 7.32 23.28
C ASN A 268 5.31 7.58 24.79
N ALA A 269 6.52 7.94 25.23
CA ALA A 269 6.81 8.23 26.64
C ALA A 269 5.88 9.33 27.21
N THR A 270 5.32 10.18 26.36
CA THR A 270 4.34 11.21 26.71
C THR A 270 2.96 10.66 27.12
N ASP A 271 2.52 9.54 26.54
CA ASP A 271 1.24 8.90 26.91
C ASP A 271 1.35 8.15 28.26
N ALA A 272 2.55 7.64 28.58
CA ALA A 272 2.83 7.06 29.88
C ALA A 272 2.77 8.13 30.99
N ALA A 273 3.34 9.33 30.75
CA ALA A 273 3.33 10.45 31.69
C ALA A 273 1.92 11.01 31.95
N SER A 274 1.04 11.03 30.93
CA SER A 274 -0.36 11.44 31.08
C SER A 274 -1.16 10.48 31.98
N SER A 275 -0.93 9.17 31.82
CA SER A 275 -1.59 8.15 32.66
C SER A 275 -1.13 8.17 34.13
N THR A 276 0.15 8.47 34.38
CA THR A 276 0.66 8.68 35.73
C THR A 276 0.14 9.99 36.33
N SER A 277 0.06 11.06 35.52
CA SER A 277 -0.44 12.36 36.02
C SER A 277 -1.92 12.29 36.43
N LEU A 278 -2.76 11.57 35.69
CA LEU A 278 -4.18 11.40 36.02
C LEU A 278 -4.42 10.51 37.24
N THR A 279 -3.57 9.52 37.47
CA THR A 279 -3.65 8.66 38.67
C THR A 279 -3.21 9.41 39.92
N PHE A 280 -2.15 10.23 39.84
CA PHE A 280 -1.73 11.09 40.95
C PHE A 280 -2.76 12.17 41.30
N THR A 281 -3.42 12.80 40.32
CA THR A 281 -4.48 13.80 40.61
C THR A 281 -5.72 13.17 41.22
N LEU A 282 -6.11 11.97 40.77
CA LEU A 282 -7.25 11.25 41.35
C LEU A 282 -6.98 10.80 42.80
N LEU A 283 -5.77 10.30 43.08
CA LEU A 283 -5.34 9.95 44.45
C LEU A 283 -5.24 11.17 45.37
N ALA A 284 -4.81 12.33 44.85
CA ALA A 284 -4.75 13.57 45.63
C ALA A 284 -6.16 14.10 45.97
N LEU A 285 -7.11 14.00 45.04
CA LEU A 285 -8.50 14.38 45.25
C LEU A 285 -9.23 13.47 46.25
N THR A 286 -8.95 12.17 46.24
CA THR A 286 -9.54 11.26 47.25
C THR A 286 -8.94 11.51 48.63
N ALA A 287 -7.63 11.75 48.73
CA ALA A 287 -6.98 12.10 49.98
C ALA A 287 -7.53 13.40 50.60
N SER A 288 -7.76 14.45 49.78
CA SER A 288 -8.30 15.72 50.29
C SER A 288 -9.73 15.59 50.82
N MET A 289 -10.55 14.74 50.17
CA MET A 289 -11.91 14.45 50.60
C MET A 289 -11.94 13.65 51.90
N LEU A 290 -11.03 12.68 52.08
CA LEU A 290 -10.88 11.93 53.32
C LEU A 290 -10.47 12.82 54.51
N SER A 291 -9.56 13.77 54.30
CA SER A 291 -9.17 14.72 55.36
C SER A 291 -10.26 15.72 55.75
N HIS A 292 -11.22 16.00 54.87
CA HIS A 292 -12.38 16.84 55.19
C HIS A 292 -13.46 16.08 55.97
N VAL A 293 -13.58 14.76 55.78
CA VAL A 293 -14.56 13.94 56.52
C VAL A 293 -14.11 13.70 57.96
N THR A 294 -12.81 13.58 58.23
CA THR A 294 -12.27 13.40 59.60
C THR A 294 -12.29 14.65 60.47
N LEU A 295 -12.70 15.81 59.94
CA LEU A 295 -12.80 17.09 60.67
C LEU A 295 -14.25 17.48 60.99
N MET A 296 -15.21 16.61 60.69
CA MET A 296 -16.65 16.80 60.93
C MET A 296 -17.25 15.77 61.92
N GLU A 297 -16.42 15.00 62.63
CA GLU A 297 -16.83 14.18 63.79
C GLU A 297 -16.34 14.78 65.11
#